data_AF-A0AA37QNB1-F1
#
_entry.id   AF-A0AA37QNB1-F1
#
_cell.length_a   1.000
_cell.length_b   1.000
_cell.length_c   1.000
_cell.angle_alpha   90.00
_cell.angle_beta   90.00
_cell.angle_gamma   90.00
#
_symmetry.space_group_name_H-M   'P 1'
#
loop_
_entity.id
_entity.type
_entity.pdbx_description
1 polymer ?
#
loop_
_entity_poly.entity_id
_entity_poly.type
_entity_poly.pdbx_seq_one_letter_code
_entity_poly.pdbx_strand_id
1 'polypeptide(L)'
;MQARRFRADIVDRAGRRLSVISVSWQTATLMAPQSEAYRAFIVGLHARLAACGSTAQLTAGLGRFTYGAALATIAILAVAMAGLLLRALVIGEWSAALFLVGFAAMFAWYVGGFISRNQPRSYSFADIPAVLLP
;
A
#
# COMPACT_ATOMS: atom_id res chain seq x y z
N MET A 1 -4.35 -13.62 7.28
CA MET A 1 -3.92 -12.63 6.27
C MET A 1 -2.42 -12.44 6.41
N GLN A 2 -1.63 -12.72 5.36
CA GLN A 2 -0.17 -12.64 5.42
C GLN A 2 0.28 -11.16 5.39
N ALA A 3 1.17 -10.76 6.30
CA ALA A 3 1.51 -9.36 6.57
C ALA A 3 2.28 -8.63 5.44
N ARG A 4 2.84 -9.38 4.47
CA ARG A 4 3.58 -8.83 3.32
C ARG A 4 3.21 -9.62 2.06
N ARG A 5 2.31 -9.06 1.27
CA ARG A 5 1.93 -9.55 -0.06
C ARG A 5 2.36 -8.51 -1.08
N PHE A 6 3.15 -8.93 -2.05
CA PHE A 6 3.57 -8.10 -3.17
C PHE A 6 2.73 -8.44 -4.40
N ARG A 7 2.43 -7.42 -5.19
CA ARG A 7 1.65 -7.53 -6.42
C ARG A 7 2.29 -6.63 -7.47
N ALA A 8 2.49 -7.17 -8.65
CA ALA A 8 2.84 -6.41 -9.85
C ALA A 8 1.69 -6.53 -10.83
N ASP A 9 1.28 -5.42 -11.42
CA ASP A 9 0.29 -5.38 -12.47
C ASP A 9 0.95 -4.90 -13.76
N ILE A 10 0.87 -5.72 -14.79
CA ILE A 10 1.41 -5.43 -16.11
C ILE A 10 0.21 -5.14 -17.01
N VAL A 11 0.18 -3.95 -17.59
CA VAL A 11 -0.91 -3.52 -18.46
C VAL A 11 -0.32 -3.28 -19.85
N ASP A 12 -0.94 -3.89 -20.87
CA ASP A 12 -0.56 -3.64 -22.25
C ASP A 12 -1.23 -2.38 -22.83
N ARG A 13 -0.84 -1.99 -24.04
CA ARG A 13 -1.43 -0.82 -24.71
C ARG A 13 -2.92 -0.97 -25.04
N ALA A 14 -3.41 -2.21 -25.14
CA ALA A 14 -4.82 -2.51 -25.35
C ALA A 14 -5.63 -2.51 -24.03
N GLY A 15 -4.98 -2.25 -22.89
CA GLY A 15 -5.60 -2.24 -21.56
C GLY A 15 -5.74 -3.62 -20.91
N ARG A 16 -5.20 -4.69 -21.51
CA ARG A 16 -5.21 -6.03 -20.92
C ARG A 16 -4.25 -6.05 -19.73
N ARG A 17 -4.73 -6.55 -18.60
CA ARG A 17 -4.00 -6.59 -17.32
C ARG A 17 -3.60 -8.01 -16.96
N LEU A 18 -2.33 -8.20 -16.66
CA LEU A 18 -1.79 -9.39 -16.03
C LEU A 18 -1.35 -9.05 -14.61
N SER A 19 -1.89 -9.75 -13.61
CA SER A 19 -1.53 -9.58 -12.20
C SER A 19 -0.63 -10.72 -11.73
N VAL A 20 0.58 -10.38 -11.28
CA VAL A 20 1.54 -11.30 -10.66
C VAL A 20 1.57 -11.04 -9.16
N ILE A 21 1.44 -12.08 -8.34
CA ILE A 21 1.31 -11.96 -6.89
C ILE A 21 2.36 -12.87 -6.20
N SER A 22 2.98 -12.40 -5.13
CA SER A 22 4.06 -13.10 -4.40
C SER A 22 3.60 -14.24 -3.47
N VAL A 23 2.38 -14.74 -3.65
CA VAL A 23 1.79 -15.76 -2.79
C VAL A 23 1.09 -16.82 -3.65
N SER A 24 1.31 -18.08 -3.32
CA SER A 24 0.60 -19.21 -3.92
C SER A 24 -0.30 -19.87 -2.88
N TRP A 25 -1.57 -20.07 -3.24
CA TRP A 25 -2.48 -20.92 -2.48
C TRP A 25 -2.20 -22.38 -2.84
N GLN A 26 -1.61 -23.13 -1.91
CA GLN A 26 -1.38 -24.57 -2.10
C GLN A 26 -2.55 -25.40 -1.57
N THR A 27 -3.32 -24.86 -0.62
CA THR A 27 -4.54 -25.49 -0.07
C THR A 27 -5.47 -24.39 0.45
N ALA A 28 -6.71 -24.73 0.85
CA ALA A 28 -7.66 -23.79 1.45
C ALA A 28 -7.09 -23.02 2.67
N THR A 29 -6.11 -23.59 3.37
CA THR A 29 -5.49 -23.02 4.58
C THR A 29 -4.02 -22.67 4.42
N LEU A 30 -3.35 -23.15 3.37
CA LEU A 30 -1.90 -23.00 3.21
C LEU A 30 -1.54 -22.02 2.10
N MET A 31 -1.06 -20.84 2.53
CA MET A 31 -0.47 -19.82 1.68
C MET A 31 1.06 -19.88 1.83
N ALA A 32 1.74 -20.32 0.77
CA ALA A 32 3.19 -20.33 0.74
C ALA A 32 3.72 -18.98 0.22
N PRO A 33 4.60 -18.29 0.97
CA PRO A 33 5.28 -17.10 0.47
C PRO A 33 6.23 -17.49 -0.66
N GLN A 34 6.10 -16.85 -1.82
CA GLN A 34 6.97 -17.03 -2.98
C GLN A 34 7.90 -15.84 -3.14
N SER A 35 8.41 -15.32 -2.03
CA SER A 35 9.16 -14.06 -1.96
C SER A 35 10.38 -14.04 -2.88
N GLU A 36 11.24 -15.06 -2.78
CA GLU A 36 12.47 -15.13 -3.56
C GLU A 36 12.19 -15.32 -5.05
N ALA A 37 11.30 -16.24 -5.40
CA ALA A 37 10.89 -16.47 -6.78
C ALA A 37 10.24 -15.23 -7.41
N TYR A 38 9.40 -14.52 -6.65
CA TYR A 38 8.79 -13.26 -7.07
C TYR A 38 9.85 -12.18 -7.29
N ARG A 39 10.79 -12.01 -6.34
CA ARG A 39 11.90 -11.06 -6.47
C ARG A 39 12.74 -11.35 -7.72
N ALA A 40 13.14 -12.59 -7.93
CA ALA A 40 13.92 -13.01 -9.10
C ALA A 40 13.17 -12.75 -10.41
N PHE A 41 11.87 -13.06 -10.46
CA PHE A 41 11.02 -12.78 -11.61
C PHE A 41 10.94 -11.28 -11.92
N ILE A 42 10.65 -10.44 -10.92
CA ILE A 42 10.51 -8.99 -11.11
C ILE A 42 11.83 -8.37 -11.59
N VAL A 43 12.95 -8.71 -10.95
CA VAL A 43 14.27 -8.19 -11.36
C VAL A 43 14.63 -8.65 -12.78
N GLY A 44 14.43 -9.93 -13.11
CA GLY A 44 14.69 -10.46 -14.44
C GLY A 44 13.79 -9.85 -15.53
N LEU A 45 12.52 -9.60 -15.22
CA LEU A 45 11.59 -8.92 -16.11
C LEU A 45 12.06 -7.49 -16.43
N HIS A 46 12.46 -6.73 -15.42
CA HIS A 46 12.97 -5.37 -15.60
C HIS A 46 14.25 -5.35 -16.45
N ALA A 47 15.19 -6.27 -16.19
CA ALA A 47 16.42 -6.38 -16.97
C ALA A 47 16.15 -6.66 -18.46
N ARG A 48 15.21 -7.56 -18.78
CA ARG A 48 14.84 -7.86 -20.17
C ARG A 48 14.11 -6.70 -20.85
N LEU A 49 13.23 -6.01 -20.13
CA LEU A 49 12.54 -4.83 -20.66
C LEU A 49 13.52 -3.68 -20.95
N ALA A 50 14.49 -3.47 -20.07
CA ALA A 50 15.55 -2.50 -20.28
C ALA A 50 16.43 -2.85 -21.50
N ALA A 51 16.83 -4.12 -21.62
CA ALA A 51 17.65 -4.59 -22.74
C ALA A 51 16.98 -4.40 -24.11
N CYS A 52 15.65 -4.50 -24.18
CA CYS A 52 14.88 -4.26 -25.39
C CYS A 52 14.49 -2.78 -25.61
N GLY A 53 14.98 -1.85 -24.78
CA GLY A 53 14.66 -0.42 -24.90
C GLY A 53 13.18 -0.10 -24.63
N SER A 54 12.52 -0.84 -23.75
CA SER A 54 11.10 -0.65 -23.45
C SER A 54 10.79 0.75 -22.93
N THR A 55 9.70 1.34 -23.44
CA THR A 55 9.16 2.63 -22.97
C THR A 55 8.04 2.47 -21.94
N ALA A 56 7.96 1.30 -21.28
CA ALA A 56 6.94 1.05 -20.27
C ALA A 56 7.05 2.03 -19.10
N GLN A 57 5.92 2.54 -18.64
CA GLN A 57 5.86 3.38 -17.45
C GLN A 57 5.86 2.52 -16.20
N LEU A 58 6.90 2.66 -15.38
CA LEU A 58 7.04 1.93 -14.13
C LEU A 58 6.48 2.78 -12.99
N THR A 59 5.38 2.32 -12.41
CA THR A 59 4.69 2.99 -11.31
C THR A 59 4.51 2.04 -10.15
N ALA A 60 4.44 2.61 -8.94
CA ALA A 60 4.33 1.90 -7.69
C ALA A 60 3.31 2.60 -6.78
N GLY A 61 2.77 1.84 -5.83
CA GLY A 61 1.74 2.30 -4.91
C GLY A 61 0.35 2.35 -5.54
N LEU A 62 -0.57 3.06 -4.88
CA LEU A 62 -1.91 3.31 -5.41
C LEU A 62 -1.85 4.37 -6.54
N GLY A 63 -2.86 4.35 -7.42
CA GLY A 63 -3.06 5.45 -8.37
C GLY A 63 -3.23 6.78 -7.63
N ARG A 64 -2.73 7.89 -8.22
CA ARG A 64 -2.74 9.21 -7.58
C ARG A 64 -4.13 9.62 -7.08
N PHE A 65 -5.17 9.35 -7.87
CA PHE A 65 -6.55 9.64 -7.49
C PHE A 65 -7.05 8.77 -6.33
N THR A 66 -6.80 7.46 -6.36
CA THR A 66 -7.25 6.55 -5.29
C THR A 66 -6.50 6.81 -3.99
N TYR A 67 -5.19 7.10 -4.08
CA TYR A 67 -4.40 7.51 -2.93
C TYR A 67 -4.87 8.86 -2.36
N GLY A 68 -5.13 9.84 -3.22
CA GLY A 68 -5.67 11.14 -2.81
C GLY A 68 -7.04 11.01 -2.14
N ALA A 69 -7.93 10.19 -2.69
CA ALA A 69 -9.22 9.89 -2.08
C ALA A 69 -9.07 9.22 -0.70
N ALA A 70 -8.17 8.25 -0.57
CA ALA A 70 -7.87 7.62 0.72
C ALA A 70 -7.35 8.63 1.76
N LEU A 71 -6.43 9.52 1.36
CA LEU A 71 -5.93 10.59 2.22
C LEU A 71 -7.03 11.57 2.63
N ALA A 72 -7.89 11.97 1.71
CA ALA A 72 -9.01 12.86 1.99
C ALA A 72 -9.97 12.22 3.01
N THR A 73 -10.31 10.95 2.85
CA THR A 73 -11.15 10.20 3.81
C THR A 73 -10.51 10.15 5.19
N ILE A 74 -9.19 9.89 5.28
CA ILE A 74 -8.47 9.89 6.55
C ILE A 74 -8.48 11.28 7.19
N ALA A 75 -8.28 12.34 6.40
CA ALA A 75 -8.30 13.71 6.90
C ALA A 75 -9.69 14.09 7.45
N ILE A 76 -10.77 13.74 6.75
CA ILE A 76 -12.15 13.96 7.22
C ILE A 76 -12.39 13.23 8.54
N LEU A 77 -11.99 11.96 8.63
CA LEU A 77 -12.12 11.18 9.86
C LEU A 77 -11.31 11.81 11.00
N ALA A 78 -10.09 12.27 10.74
CA ALA A 78 -9.26 12.94 11.73
C ALA A 78 -9.91 14.24 12.25
N VAL A 79 -10.51 15.04 11.36
CA VAL A 79 -11.26 16.24 11.74
C VAL A 79 -12.48 15.88 12.60
N ALA A 80 -13.24 14.86 12.22
CA ALA A 80 -14.39 14.39 13.01
C ALA A 80 -13.97 13.92 14.41
N MET A 81 -12.89 13.14 14.50
CA MET A 81 -12.31 12.67 15.76
C MET A 81 -11.81 13.83 16.64
N ALA A 82 -11.15 14.83 16.05
CA ALA A 82 -10.71 16.02 16.77
C ALA A 82 -11.89 16.83 17.32
N GLY A 83 -12.97 16.98 16.54
CA GLY A 83 -14.20 17.62 16.99
C GLY A 83 -14.86 16.88 18.17
N LEU A 84 -14.93 15.54 18.10
CA LEU A 84 -15.44 14.73 19.21
C LEU A 84 -14.55 14.83 20.46
N LEU A 85 -13.23 14.83 20.29
CA LEU A 85 -12.29 14.98 21.39
C LEU A 85 -12.44 16.34 22.06
N LEU A 86 -12.49 17.42 21.28
CA LEU A 86 -12.73 18.76 21.80
C LEU A 86 -14.04 18.83 22.57
N ARG A 87 -15.12 18.25 22.03
CA ARG A 87 -16.42 18.17 22.71
C ARG A 87 -16.32 17.41 24.04
N ALA A 88 -15.64 16.27 24.08
CA ALA A 88 -15.45 15.49 25.29
C ALA A 88 -14.70 16.29 26.37
N LEU A 89 -13.66 17.02 25.98
CA LEU A 89 -12.90 17.89 26.87
C LEU A 89 -13.74 19.05 27.43
N VAL A 90 -14.56 19.70 26.58
CA VAL A 90 -15.44 20.81 26.99
C VAL A 90 -16.49 20.36 28.03
N ILE A 91 -17.01 19.15 27.90
CA ILE A 91 -18.05 18.61 28.81
C ILE A 91 -17.41 17.92 30.05
N GLY A 92 -16.08 17.77 30.08
CA GLY A 92 -15.37 17.14 31.21
C GLY A 92 -15.38 15.61 31.19
N GLU A 93 -15.71 15.00 30.04
CA GLU A 93 -15.77 13.55 29.85
C GLU A 93 -14.38 12.95 29.58
N TRP A 94 -13.56 12.86 30.63
CA TRP A 94 -12.16 12.43 30.54
C TRP A 94 -11.98 10.99 30.05
N SER A 95 -12.90 10.09 30.40
CA SER A 95 -12.88 8.69 29.96
C SER A 95 -13.06 8.58 28.44
N ALA A 96 -14.02 9.32 27.89
CA ALA A 96 -14.26 9.41 26.44
C ALA A 96 -13.08 10.07 25.72
N ALA A 97 -12.52 11.15 26.28
CA ALA A 97 -11.34 11.80 25.72
C ALA A 97 -10.14 10.86 25.64
N LEU A 98 -9.85 10.12 26.72
CA LEU A 98 -8.77 9.13 26.76
C LEU A 98 -8.99 8.02 25.74
N PHE A 99 -10.22 7.52 25.63
CA PHE A 99 -10.58 6.51 24.64
C PHE A 99 -10.31 7.00 23.21
N LEU A 100 -10.75 8.24 22.88
CA LEU A 100 -10.53 8.81 21.54
C LEU A 100 -9.05 8.98 21.22
N VAL A 101 -8.23 9.38 22.19
CA VAL A 101 -6.76 9.47 22.03
C VAL A 101 -6.15 8.09 21.77
N GLY A 102 -6.50 7.10 22.58
CA GLY A 102 -6.02 5.72 22.41
C GLY A 102 -6.43 5.13 21.06
N PHE A 103 -7.68 5.35 20.66
CA PHE A 103 -8.20 4.91 19.37
C PHE A 103 -7.47 5.60 18.21
N ALA A 104 -7.24 6.91 18.29
CA ALA A 104 -6.51 7.67 17.27
C ALA A 104 -5.06 7.17 17.12
N ALA A 105 -4.38 6.87 18.22
CA ALA A 105 -3.03 6.31 18.20
C ALA A 105 -3.00 4.92 17.55
N MET A 106 -3.93 4.05 17.93
CA MET A 106 -4.07 2.72 17.32
C MET A 106 -4.37 2.82 15.82
N PHE A 107 -5.31 3.69 15.43
CA PHE A 107 -5.67 3.91 14.04
C PHE A 107 -4.49 4.41 13.21
N ALA A 108 -3.74 5.38 13.74
CA ALA A 108 -2.53 5.90 13.09
C ALA A 108 -1.47 4.81 12.87
N TRP A 109 -1.32 3.87 13.81
CA TRP A 109 -0.41 2.73 13.66
C TRP A 109 -0.85 1.79 12.52
N TYR A 110 -2.12 1.38 12.50
CA TYR A 110 -2.63 0.46 11.47
C TYR A 110 -2.65 1.10 10.08
N VAL A 111 -3.12 2.34 9.97
CA VAL A 111 -3.32 3.02 8.68
C VAL A 111 -2.05 3.69 8.18
N GLY A 112 -1.19 4.20 9.06
CA GLY A 112 0.08 4.84 8.68
C GLY A 112 1.00 3.89 7.90
N GLY A 113 1.04 2.61 8.29
CA GLY A 113 1.75 1.58 7.54
C GLY A 113 1.19 1.35 6.13
N PHE A 114 -0.14 1.42 5.98
CA PHE A 114 -0.79 1.33 4.66
C PHE A 114 -0.46 2.54 3.79
N ILE A 115 -0.56 3.76 4.33
CA ILE A 115 -0.32 5.00 3.58
C ILE A 115 1.13 5.14 3.12
N SER A 116 2.09 4.81 3.98
CA SER A 116 3.52 4.86 3.65
C SER A 116 3.91 3.83 2.58
N ARG A 117 3.37 2.60 2.65
CA ARG A 117 3.67 1.53 1.68
C ARG A 117 3.01 1.72 0.32
N ASN A 118 1.87 2.40 0.28
CA ASN A 118 1.09 2.60 -0.95
C ASN A 118 1.27 3.98 -1.59
N GLN A 119 2.29 4.74 -1.18
CA GLN A 119 2.56 6.06 -1.74
C GLN A 119 2.79 5.95 -3.27
N PRO A 120 2.09 6.76 -4.09
CA PRO A 120 2.27 6.77 -5.53
C PRO A 120 3.70 7.20 -5.89
N ARG A 121 4.42 6.38 -6.64
CA ARG A 121 5.79 6.68 -7.08
C ARG A 121 6.00 6.23 -8.52
N SER A 122 6.82 6.95 -9.26
CA SER A 122 7.39 6.51 -10.53
C SER A 122 8.84 6.10 -10.31
N TYR A 123 9.30 5.07 -11.00
CA TYR A 123 10.69 4.61 -10.92
C TYR A 123 11.21 4.22 -12.30
N SER A 124 12.47 3.81 -12.39
CA SER A 124 13.12 3.43 -13.65
C SER A 124 13.62 2.00 -13.59
N PHE A 125 13.94 1.40 -14.74
CA PHE A 125 14.51 0.05 -14.78
C PHE A 125 15.87 -0.05 -14.07
N ALA A 126 16.62 1.06 -13.96
CA ALA A 126 17.93 1.10 -13.30
C ALA A 126 17.84 1.17 -11.78
N ASP A 127 16.71 1.64 -11.23
CA ASP A 127 16.51 1.83 -9.80
C ASP A 127 15.14 1.31 -9.39
N ILE A 128 15.08 0.02 -9.05
CA ILE A 128 13.89 -0.63 -8.51
C ILE A 128 13.87 -0.39 -6.99
N PRO A 129 12.90 0.36 -6.46
CA PRO A 129 12.87 0.67 -5.03
C PRO A 129 12.81 -0.60 -4.17
N ALA A 130 13.71 -0.73 -3.21
CA ALA A 130 13.82 -1.92 -2.35
C ALA A 130 12.50 -2.25 -1.60
N VAL A 131 11.67 -1.25 -1.32
CA VAL A 131 10.36 -1.40 -0.68
C VAL A 131 9.33 -2.18 -1.52
N LEU A 132 9.56 -2.30 -2.83
CA LEU A 132 8.68 -3.03 -3.75
C LEU A 132 9.05 -4.51 -3.88
N LEU A 133 10.16 -4.93 -3.26
CA LEU A 133 10.65 -6.29 -3.31
C LEU A 133 10.62 -6.91 -1.89
N PRO A 134 10.30 -8.20 -1.77
CA PRO A 134 10.21 -8.91 -0.50
C PRO A 134 11.55 -9.11 0.18
#